data_AF-A0A956CFN7-F1
#
_entry.id   AF-A0A956CFN7-F1
#
_cell.length_a   1.000
_cell.length_b   1.000
_cell.length_c   1.000
_cell.angle_alpha   90.00
_cell.angle_beta   90.00
_cell.angle_gamma   90.00
#
_symmetry.space_group_name_H-M   'P 1'
#
loop_
_entity.id
_entity.type
_entity.pdbx_description
1 polymer ?
#
loop_
_entity_poly.entity_id
_entity_poly.type
_entity_poly.pdbx_seq_one_letter_code
_entity_poly.pdbx_strand_id
1 'polypeptide(L)'
;MSRVLCTTHNNALGPFDAFASAFDDELRRIAASSTVSTHIQFNGNNLERWMLKTLCALLASGSARKQDATTLFSEIPEFWVDVLFGGSHLAPPLGLYVSGTIGEQWDISDRSIGMAPVSIGNRVVGLTLQMQWLQCTLMMTTWNGRPAGAINEQSIRRPAHLRVLRGAAQHTIQFMWDSGPGPGVEIMYTPGEGA
;
A
#
# COMPACT_ATOMS: atom_id res chain seq x y z
N MET A 1 -17.89 9.09 -4.66
CA MET A 1 -17.96 7.63 -4.88
C MET A 1 -18.03 7.36 -6.38
N SER A 2 -17.12 6.56 -6.91
CA SER A 2 -17.06 6.18 -8.32
C SER A 2 -18.09 5.06 -8.60
N ARG A 3 -19.05 5.28 -9.50
CA ARG A 3 -20.06 4.28 -9.94
C ARG A 3 -19.52 3.42 -11.07
N VAL A 4 -18.44 2.70 -10.81
CA VAL A 4 -17.75 1.89 -11.85
C VAL A 4 -18.19 0.42 -11.84
N LEU A 5 -18.89 -0.06 -10.80
CA LEU A 5 -19.45 -1.43 -10.73
C LEU A 5 -20.94 -1.42 -10.37
N CYS A 6 -21.64 -2.55 -10.56
CA CYS A 6 -23.06 -2.70 -10.19
C CYS A 6 -23.26 -2.49 -8.68
N THR A 7 -24.49 -2.18 -8.25
CA THR A 7 -24.83 -1.84 -6.86
C THR A 7 -24.37 -2.91 -5.87
N THR A 8 -24.46 -4.19 -6.25
CA THR A 8 -23.99 -5.34 -5.45
C THR A 8 -22.48 -5.31 -5.23
N HIS A 9 -21.70 -5.08 -6.28
CA HIS A 9 -20.23 -5.02 -6.17
C HIS A 9 -19.76 -3.77 -5.42
N ASN A 10 -20.41 -2.61 -5.61
CA ASN A 10 -20.08 -1.41 -4.83
C ASN A 10 -20.33 -1.62 -3.32
N ASN A 11 -21.41 -2.30 -2.95
CA ASN A 11 -21.71 -2.63 -1.55
C ASN A 11 -20.72 -3.63 -0.95
N ALA A 12 -20.31 -4.66 -1.71
CA ALA A 12 -19.34 -5.66 -1.26
C ALA A 12 -17.94 -5.07 -1.02
N LEU A 13 -17.60 -3.99 -1.74
CA LEU A 13 -16.28 -3.36 -1.69
C LEU A 13 -16.24 -2.12 -0.80
N GLY A 14 -17.38 -1.63 -0.32
CA GLY A 14 -17.48 -0.49 0.60
C GLY A 14 -16.70 -0.67 1.91
N PRO A 15 -16.71 -1.85 2.55
CA PRO A 15 -15.92 -2.10 3.77
C PRO A 15 -14.41 -1.87 3.61
N PHE A 16 -13.85 -2.04 2.42
CA PHE A 16 -12.43 -1.76 2.16
C PHE A 16 -12.10 -0.27 2.21
N ASP A 17 -13.03 0.62 1.85
CA ASP A 17 -12.82 2.06 1.96
C ASP A 17 -12.84 2.50 3.43
N ALA A 18 -13.73 1.92 4.24
CA ALA A 18 -13.77 2.15 5.68
C ALA A 18 -12.48 1.68 6.36
N PHE A 19 -11.98 0.50 5.97
CA PHE A 19 -10.67 0.01 6.40
C PHE A 19 -9.54 0.98 6.07
N ALA A 20 -9.50 1.48 4.83
CA ALA A 20 -8.45 2.40 4.39
C ALA A 20 -8.51 3.74 5.13
N SER A 21 -9.72 4.25 5.40
CA SER A 21 -9.91 5.45 6.23
C SER A 21 -9.35 5.26 7.63
N ALA A 22 -9.69 4.14 8.29
CA ALA A 22 -9.18 3.84 9.63
C ALA A 22 -7.65 3.67 9.65
N PHE A 23 -7.09 3.10 8.58
CA PHE A 23 -5.65 2.94 8.43
C PHE A 23 -4.94 4.30 8.26
N ASP A 24 -5.46 5.16 7.39
CA ASP A 24 -4.96 6.52 7.15
C ASP A 24 -5.02 7.39 8.42
N ASP A 25 -6.11 7.28 9.19
CA ASP A 25 -6.26 7.96 10.49
C ASP A 25 -5.21 7.53 11.50
N GLU A 26 -4.88 6.23 11.53
CA GLU A 26 -3.83 5.70 12.39
C GLU A 26 -2.44 6.20 11.96
N LEU A 27 -2.13 6.23 10.66
CA LEU A 27 -0.87 6.79 10.16
C LEU A 27 -0.72 8.27 10.55
N ARG A 28 -1.81 9.06 10.43
CA ARG A 28 -1.85 10.46 10.89
C ARG A 28 -1.63 10.57 12.39
N ARG A 29 -2.25 9.70 13.18
CA ARG A 29 -2.11 9.68 14.64
C ARG A 29 -0.67 9.41 15.07
N ILE A 30 0.02 8.47 14.39
CA ILE A 30 1.44 8.18 14.64
C ILE A 30 2.32 9.39 14.30
N ALA A 31 2.02 10.11 13.22
CA ALA A 31 2.75 11.32 12.84
C ALA A 31 2.58 12.47 13.86
N ALA A 32 1.42 12.57 14.53
CA ALA A 32 1.00 13.68 15.38
C ALA A 32 1.73 13.82 16.75
N SER A 33 2.93 13.26 16.91
CA SER A 33 3.80 13.46 18.08
C SER A 33 3.22 13.06 19.43
N SER A 34 2.70 11.83 19.52
CA SER A 34 2.38 11.23 20.80
C SER A 34 3.65 10.75 21.52
N THR A 35 3.71 10.94 22.85
CA THR A 35 4.74 10.38 23.73
C THR A 35 4.35 9.02 24.31
N VAL A 36 3.17 8.51 23.97
CA VAL A 36 2.62 7.26 24.51
C VAL A 36 2.76 6.16 23.48
N SER A 37 3.45 5.08 23.84
CA SER A 37 3.57 3.90 22.97
C SER A 37 2.21 3.32 22.62
N THR A 38 2.03 2.90 21.37
CA THR A 38 0.79 2.28 20.89
C THR A 38 1.05 1.00 20.12
N HIS A 39 0.08 0.09 20.18
CA HIS A 39 0.08 -1.15 19.41
C HIS A 39 -1.33 -1.35 18.84
N ILE A 40 -1.44 -1.46 17.53
CA ILE A 40 -2.71 -1.67 16.83
C ILE A 40 -2.56 -2.74 15.75
N GLN A 41 -3.64 -3.46 15.48
CA GLN A 41 -3.66 -4.54 14.49
C GLN A 41 -4.50 -4.16 13.29
N PHE A 42 -3.99 -4.44 12.09
CA PHE A 42 -4.71 -4.32 10.82
C PHE A 42 -4.61 -5.62 10.03
N ASN A 43 -5.68 -6.00 9.32
CA ASN A 43 -5.63 -7.11 8.38
C ASN A 43 -4.89 -6.66 7.11
N GLY A 44 -3.70 -7.20 6.87
CA GLY A 44 -2.88 -6.85 5.71
C GLY A 44 -3.53 -7.26 4.39
N ASN A 45 -4.28 -8.37 4.36
CA ASN A 45 -5.00 -8.80 3.15
C ASN A 45 -6.08 -7.78 2.75
N ASN A 46 -6.70 -7.09 3.72
CA ASN A 46 -7.66 -6.02 3.42
C ASN A 46 -6.97 -4.79 2.79
N LEU A 47 -5.73 -4.50 3.20
CA LEU A 47 -4.93 -3.43 2.57
C LEU A 47 -4.59 -3.79 1.11
N GLU A 48 -4.17 -5.03 0.85
CA GLU A 48 -3.95 -5.52 -0.53
C GLU A 48 -5.21 -5.44 -1.39
N ARG A 49 -6.37 -5.89 -0.87
CA ARG A 49 -7.65 -5.84 -1.59
C ARG A 49 -8.13 -4.41 -1.84
N TRP A 50 -7.92 -3.51 -0.88
CA TRP A 50 -8.23 -2.10 -1.07
C TRP A 50 -7.34 -1.43 -2.13
N MET A 51 -6.04 -1.71 -2.11
CA MET A 51 -5.12 -1.22 -3.16
C MET A 51 -5.49 -1.81 -4.53
N LEU A 52 -5.86 -3.09 -4.60
CA LEU A 52 -6.31 -3.73 -5.84
C LEU A 52 -7.61 -3.11 -6.37
N LYS A 53 -8.58 -2.86 -5.48
CA LYS A 53 -9.81 -2.14 -5.82
C LYS A 53 -9.48 -0.78 -6.45
N THR A 54 -8.56 -0.05 -5.83
CA THR A 54 -8.11 1.27 -6.30
C THR A 54 -7.47 1.18 -7.68
N LEU A 55 -6.63 0.17 -7.90
CA LEU A 55 -6.00 -0.11 -9.19
C LEU A 55 -7.05 -0.42 -10.28
N CYS A 56 -8.01 -1.30 -9.99
CA CYS A 56 -9.11 -1.61 -10.91
C CYS A 56 -9.95 -0.38 -11.24
N ALA A 57 -10.25 0.46 -10.25
CA ALA A 57 -10.97 1.71 -10.46
C ALA A 57 -10.20 2.69 -11.35
N LEU A 58 -8.88 2.80 -11.14
CA LEU A 58 -7.99 3.65 -11.95
C LEU A 58 -7.92 3.21 -13.42
N LEU A 59 -7.87 1.89 -13.65
CA LEU A 59 -7.90 1.31 -15.00
C LEU A 59 -9.24 1.54 -15.68
N ALA A 60 -10.33 1.21 -14.99
CA ALA A 60 -11.69 1.32 -15.53
C ALA A 60 -12.12 2.77 -15.81
N SER A 61 -11.57 3.75 -15.08
CA SER A 61 -11.81 5.18 -15.35
C SER A 61 -10.97 5.73 -16.51
N GLY A 62 -10.04 4.95 -17.08
CA GLY A 62 -9.08 5.42 -18.09
C GLY A 62 -8.09 6.46 -17.54
N SER A 63 -7.93 6.53 -16.21
CA SER A 63 -7.06 7.51 -15.55
C SER A 63 -5.65 6.99 -15.31
N ALA A 64 -5.39 5.71 -15.59
CA ALA A 64 -4.05 5.14 -15.54
C ALA A 64 -3.15 5.76 -16.61
N ARG A 65 -2.17 6.55 -16.18
CA ARG A 65 -1.20 7.23 -17.06
C ARG A 65 0.21 7.07 -16.52
N LYS A 66 1.19 7.05 -17.42
CA LYS A 66 2.61 7.24 -17.09
C LYS A 66 2.89 8.71 -16.76
N GLN A 67 4.08 8.99 -16.21
CA GLN A 67 4.55 10.36 -15.97
C GLN A 67 4.61 11.20 -17.26
N ASP A 68 4.90 10.58 -18.41
CA ASP A 68 4.90 11.22 -19.73
C ASP A 68 3.49 11.44 -20.32
N ALA A 69 2.44 11.28 -19.51
CA ALA A 69 1.03 11.34 -19.87
C ALA A 69 0.54 10.23 -20.83
N THR A 70 1.37 9.23 -21.16
CA THR A 70 0.94 8.07 -21.95
C THR A 70 -0.13 7.29 -21.20
N THR A 71 -1.29 7.11 -21.81
CA THR A 71 -2.36 6.27 -21.26
C THR A 71 -1.91 4.82 -21.21
N LEU A 72 -2.06 4.21 -20.04
CA LEU A 72 -1.81 2.79 -19.84
C LEU A 72 -3.12 2.04 -20.04
N PHE A 73 -3.11 1.09 -20.97
CA PHE A 73 -4.26 0.21 -21.21
C PHE A 73 -3.94 -1.17 -20.66
N SER A 74 -4.80 -1.65 -19.78
CA SER A 74 -4.81 -3.05 -19.36
C SER A 74 -6.25 -3.45 -19.12
N GLU A 75 -6.66 -4.57 -19.72
CA GLU A 75 -7.83 -5.29 -19.23
C GLU A 75 -7.59 -5.69 -17.78
N ILE A 76 -8.66 -5.70 -16.98
CA ILE A 76 -8.63 -6.21 -15.61
C ILE A 76 -8.64 -7.74 -15.70
N PRO A 77 -7.57 -8.44 -15.30
CA PRO A 77 -7.53 -9.90 -15.35
C PRO A 77 -8.54 -10.53 -14.38
N GLU A 78 -9.12 -11.68 -14.76
CA GLU A 78 -10.06 -12.45 -13.92
C GLU A 78 -9.44 -12.79 -12.55
N PHE A 79 -8.16 -13.18 -12.53
CA PHE A 79 -7.40 -13.43 -11.30
C PHE A 79 -7.44 -12.25 -10.31
N TRP A 80 -7.46 -11.00 -10.80
CA TRP A 80 -7.54 -9.82 -9.91
C TRP A 80 -8.92 -9.71 -9.28
N VAL A 81 -9.96 -10.02 -10.04
CA VAL A 81 -11.34 -10.06 -9.55
C VAL A 81 -11.47 -11.14 -8.47
N ASP A 82 -10.91 -12.33 -8.71
CA ASP A 82 -10.92 -13.42 -7.73
C ASP A 82 -10.21 -13.03 -6.42
N VAL A 83 -9.05 -12.36 -6.50
CA VAL A 83 -8.34 -11.86 -5.31
C VAL A 83 -9.18 -10.82 -4.55
N LEU A 84 -9.84 -9.91 -5.29
CA LEU A 84 -10.68 -8.86 -4.72
C LEU A 84 -11.82 -9.43 -3.88
N PHE A 85 -12.45 -10.50 -4.36
CA PHE A 85 -13.55 -11.20 -3.69
C PHE A 85 -13.09 -12.36 -2.78
N GLY A 86 -11.78 -12.55 -2.64
CA GLY A 86 -11.20 -13.55 -1.76
C GLY A 86 -11.29 -15.01 -2.23
N GLY A 87 -11.57 -15.23 -3.52
CA GLY A 87 -11.52 -16.54 -4.17
C GLY A 87 -10.09 -16.98 -4.53
N SER A 88 -9.11 -16.07 -4.50
CA SER A 88 -7.69 -16.34 -4.77
C SER A 88 -6.76 -15.58 -3.81
N HIS A 89 -5.50 -16.02 -3.74
CA HIS A 89 -4.46 -15.41 -2.92
C HIS A 89 -3.25 -15.00 -3.77
N LEU A 90 -2.60 -13.90 -3.37
CA LEU A 90 -1.35 -13.46 -3.99
C LEU A 90 -0.17 -14.31 -3.45
N ALA A 91 0.27 -15.27 -4.26
CA ALA A 91 1.49 -16.05 -3.99
C ALA A 91 2.75 -15.24 -4.33
N PRO A 92 3.89 -15.45 -3.66
CA PRO A 92 5.14 -14.78 -4.01
C PRO A 92 5.48 -14.96 -5.50
N PRO A 93 5.99 -13.92 -6.19
CA PRO A 93 6.38 -12.60 -5.65
C PRO A 93 5.24 -11.56 -5.66
N LEU A 94 3.98 -11.95 -5.82
CA LEU A 94 2.84 -11.01 -5.80
C LEU A 94 2.47 -10.60 -4.38
N GLY A 95 1.93 -9.39 -4.21
CA GLY A 95 1.50 -8.87 -2.91
C GLY A 95 1.96 -7.45 -2.64
N LEU A 96 1.68 -6.99 -1.42
CA LEU A 96 2.11 -5.69 -0.93
C LEU A 96 3.58 -5.72 -0.51
N TYR A 97 4.29 -4.67 -0.89
CA TYR A 97 5.66 -4.38 -0.52
C TYR A 97 5.71 -3.03 0.18
N VAL A 98 6.50 -2.96 1.24
CA VAL A 98 6.92 -1.68 1.82
C VAL A 98 8.37 -1.47 1.41
N SER A 99 8.62 -0.36 0.73
CA SER A 99 9.93 -0.02 0.19
C SER A 99 10.61 0.95 1.14
N GLY A 100 11.85 0.65 1.52
CA GLY A 100 12.71 1.50 2.31
C GLY A 100 14.15 0.99 2.26
N THR A 101 15.12 1.89 2.44
CA THR A 101 16.53 1.55 2.57
C THR A 101 16.86 1.33 4.05
N ILE A 102 17.68 0.34 4.38
CA ILE A 102 18.19 0.21 5.75
C ILE A 102 18.95 1.49 6.10
N GLY A 103 18.52 2.17 7.16
CA GLY A 103 19.07 3.46 7.58
C GLY A 103 18.44 4.69 6.89
N GLU A 104 17.45 4.51 6.01
CA GLU A 104 16.70 5.62 5.45
C GLU A 104 15.94 6.36 6.56
N GLN A 105 16.12 7.67 6.60
CA GLN A 105 15.29 8.53 7.43
C GLN A 105 13.99 8.81 6.68
N TRP A 106 12.90 8.28 7.20
CA TRP A 106 11.57 8.59 6.66
C TRP A 106 11.10 9.90 7.25
N ASP A 107 10.71 10.84 6.39
CA ASP A 107 10.02 12.04 6.83
C ASP A 107 8.59 11.68 7.21
N ILE A 108 8.39 11.35 8.49
CA ILE A 108 7.05 11.04 8.98
C ILE A 108 6.15 12.28 9.14
N SER A 109 6.65 13.46 8.78
CA SER A 109 5.85 14.68 8.69
C SER A 109 5.19 14.86 7.32
N ASP A 110 5.58 14.07 6.31
CA ASP A 110 4.88 14.05 5.03
C ASP A 110 3.43 13.57 5.22
N ARG A 111 2.49 14.38 4.74
CA ARG A 111 1.05 14.13 4.78
C ARG A 111 0.45 13.94 3.40
N SER A 112 1.30 13.64 2.41
CA SER A 112 0.89 13.46 1.04
C SER A 112 0.03 12.20 0.88
N ILE A 113 -0.92 12.29 -0.05
CA ILE A 113 -1.68 11.14 -0.53
C ILE A 113 -1.48 11.11 -2.04
N GLY A 114 -1.03 9.98 -2.54
CA GLY A 114 -0.70 9.81 -3.94
C GLY A 114 -0.89 8.36 -4.35
N MET A 115 -1.25 8.15 -5.61
CA MET A 115 -1.29 6.82 -6.18
C MET A 115 -0.83 6.88 -7.63
N ALA A 116 -0.05 5.90 -8.04
CA ALA A 116 0.47 5.80 -9.40
C ALA A 116 0.46 4.34 -9.85
N PRO A 117 0.02 4.05 -11.10
CA PRO A 117 0.11 2.71 -11.64
C PRO A 117 1.58 2.32 -11.84
N VAL A 118 1.95 1.11 -11.43
CA VAL A 118 3.25 0.52 -11.77
C VAL A 118 3.10 -0.16 -13.12
N SER A 119 4.02 0.11 -14.05
CA SER A 119 3.97 -0.46 -15.39
C SER A 119 5.32 -1.03 -15.84
N ILE A 120 5.26 -2.03 -16.71
CA ILE A 120 6.39 -2.57 -17.46
C ILE A 120 6.01 -2.49 -18.94
N GLY A 121 6.78 -1.74 -19.72
CA GLY A 121 6.35 -1.34 -21.06
C GLY A 121 5.05 -0.53 -20.98
N ASN A 122 3.99 -0.98 -21.65
CA ASN A 122 2.66 -0.35 -21.61
C ASN A 122 1.64 -1.13 -20.75
N ARG A 123 2.09 -2.18 -20.05
CA ARG A 123 1.21 -3.02 -19.23
C ARG A 123 1.28 -2.60 -17.78
N VAL A 124 0.12 -2.46 -17.15
CA VAL A 124 0.01 -2.22 -15.72
C VAL A 124 0.25 -3.52 -14.96
N VAL A 125 1.14 -3.47 -13.97
CA VAL A 125 1.56 -4.63 -13.16
C VAL A 125 1.30 -4.43 -11.67
N GLY A 126 0.89 -3.24 -11.25
CA GLY A 126 0.71 -2.92 -9.84
C GLY A 126 0.28 -1.48 -9.58
N LEU A 127 0.30 -1.09 -8.31
CA LEU A 127 -0.04 0.24 -7.82
C LEU A 127 0.96 0.66 -6.73
N THR A 128 1.56 1.84 -6.86
CA THR A 128 2.23 2.51 -5.75
C THR A 128 1.24 3.43 -5.06
N LEU A 129 1.24 3.39 -3.75
CA LEU A 129 0.47 4.25 -2.86
C LEU A 129 1.44 5.01 -1.95
N GLN A 130 1.28 6.32 -1.94
CA GLN A 130 1.74 7.19 -0.88
C GLN A 130 0.53 7.52 0.00
N MET A 131 0.61 7.22 1.29
CA MET A 131 -0.41 7.56 2.27
C MET A 131 0.25 8.04 3.55
N GLN A 132 0.16 9.35 3.79
CA GLN A 132 0.94 10.03 4.83
C GLN A 132 2.43 9.82 4.59
N TRP A 133 3.12 9.20 5.54
CA TRP A 133 4.53 8.88 5.49
C TRP A 133 4.83 7.47 4.99
N LEU A 134 3.80 6.66 4.74
CA LEU A 134 3.96 5.30 4.27
C LEU A 134 3.91 5.26 2.75
N GLN A 135 5.01 4.80 2.15
CA GLN A 135 5.02 4.37 0.76
C GLN A 135 4.93 2.84 0.69
N CYS A 136 3.97 2.34 -0.08
CA CYS A 136 3.86 0.91 -0.36
C CYS A 136 3.49 0.65 -1.82
N THR A 137 3.85 -0.54 -2.30
CA THR A 137 3.60 -0.97 -3.67
C THR A 137 2.91 -2.32 -3.66
N LEU A 138 1.75 -2.41 -4.32
CA LEU A 138 1.08 -3.67 -4.61
C LEU A 138 1.53 -4.18 -5.98
N MET A 139 2.08 -5.40 -6.01
CA MET A 139 2.43 -6.11 -7.24
C MET A 139 1.41 -7.20 -7.57
N MET A 140 0.85 -7.15 -8.77
CA MET A 140 -0.26 -8.02 -9.22
C MET A 140 0.09 -8.92 -10.42
N THR A 141 1.25 -8.70 -11.03
CA THR A 141 1.76 -9.51 -12.13
C THR A 141 3.24 -9.78 -11.88
N THR A 142 3.71 -10.98 -12.18
CA THR A 142 5.15 -11.31 -12.11
C THR A 142 5.94 -10.44 -13.08
N TRP A 143 7.16 -10.09 -12.72
CA TRP A 143 8.01 -9.22 -13.51
C TRP A 143 9.39 -9.84 -13.70
N ASN A 144 10.03 -9.48 -14.83
CA ASN A 144 11.45 -9.70 -15.06
C ASN A 144 12.14 -8.33 -15.04
N GLY A 145 13.24 -8.19 -14.30
CA GLY A 145 13.95 -6.91 -14.12
C GLY A 145 13.46 -6.09 -12.92
N ARG A 146 13.68 -4.77 -12.93
CA ARG A 146 13.24 -3.86 -11.85
C ARG A 146 11.95 -3.14 -12.27
N PRO A 147 10.81 -3.33 -11.58
CA PRO A 147 9.59 -2.54 -11.82
C PRO A 147 9.90 -1.07 -11.53
N ALA A 148 9.48 -0.17 -12.41
CA ALA A 148 9.85 1.25 -12.46
C ALA A 148 9.93 1.95 -11.08
N GLY A 149 11.09 1.86 -10.41
CA GLY A 149 11.35 2.43 -9.09
C GLY A 149 10.45 1.94 -7.94
N ALA A 150 9.57 0.97 -8.17
CA ALA A 150 8.48 0.67 -7.23
C ALA A 150 8.94 -0.24 -6.07
N ILE A 151 9.82 -1.19 -6.37
CA ILE A 151 10.42 -2.12 -5.40
C ILE A 151 11.90 -2.31 -5.69
N ASN A 152 12.68 -2.53 -4.64
CA ASN A 152 14.12 -2.81 -4.72
C ASN A 152 14.45 -4.04 -3.86
N GLU A 153 15.74 -4.38 -3.77
CA GLU A 153 16.23 -5.56 -3.03
C GLU A 153 15.99 -5.49 -1.51
N GLN A 154 15.67 -4.30 -0.99
CA GLN A 154 15.38 -4.06 0.42
C GLN A 154 13.87 -3.95 0.68
N SER A 155 13.03 -3.96 -0.35
CA SER A 155 11.58 -3.94 -0.20
C SER A 155 11.09 -5.20 0.51
N ILE A 156 10.31 -5.01 1.58
CA ILE A 156 9.78 -6.10 2.39
C ILE A 156 8.37 -6.42 1.93
N ARG A 157 8.18 -7.64 1.43
CA ARG A 157 6.86 -8.18 1.08
C ARG A 157 6.08 -8.51 2.35
N ARG A 158 4.82 -8.04 2.44
CA ARG A 158 3.87 -8.33 3.51
C ARG A 158 4.49 -8.21 4.90
N PRO A 159 4.96 -7.02 5.30
CA PRO A 159 5.70 -6.87 6.53
C PRO A 159 4.89 -7.35 7.73
N ALA A 160 5.55 -7.97 8.72
CA ALA A 160 4.89 -8.36 9.96
C ALA A 160 4.33 -7.14 10.70
N HIS A 161 5.09 -6.05 10.72
CA HIS A 161 4.71 -4.81 11.39
C HIS A 161 5.40 -3.60 10.76
N LEU A 162 4.84 -2.42 11.00
CA LEU A 162 5.54 -1.14 10.91
C LEU A 162 5.74 -0.63 12.33
N ARG A 163 6.98 -0.34 12.71
CA ARG A 163 7.31 0.18 14.03
C ARG A 163 8.00 1.52 13.89
N VAL A 164 7.40 2.57 14.44
CA VAL A 164 7.98 3.91 14.51
C VAL A 164 8.52 4.13 15.92
N LEU A 165 9.83 4.40 16.01
CA LEU A 165 10.53 4.72 17.25
C LEU A 165 10.72 6.24 17.34
N ARG A 166 10.23 6.86 18.42
CA ARG A 166 10.33 8.31 18.70
C ARG A 166 10.79 8.52 20.14
N GLY A 167 12.09 8.70 20.35
CA GLY A 167 12.66 8.75 21.69
C GLY A 167 12.35 7.46 22.47
N ALA A 168 11.65 7.57 23.60
CA ALA A 168 11.20 6.42 24.38
C ALA A 168 9.84 5.83 23.93
N ALA A 169 9.10 6.54 23.06
CA ALA A 169 7.80 6.08 22.57
C ALA A 169 7.96 5.15 21.36
N GLN A 170 7.14 4.10 21.32
CA GLN A 170 7.08 3.15 20.22
C GLN A 170 5.65 3.02 19.71
N HIS A 171 5.44 3.23 18.42
CA HIS A 171 4.16 3.00 17.76
C HIS A 171 4.28 1.80 16.82
N THR A 172 3.45 0.79 17.01
CA THR A 172 3.48 -0.44 16.22
C THR A 172 2.14 -0.68 15.54
N ILE A 173 2.16 -0.75 14.21
CA ILE A 173 1.09 -1.32 13.41
C ILE A 173 1.48 -2.76 13.13
N GLN A 174 0.74 -3.71 13.70
CA GLN A 174 0.91 -5.14 13.45
C GLN A 174 -0.03 -5.57 12.32
N PHE A 175 0.52 -6.23 11.30
CA PHE A 175 -0.28 -6.77 10.22
C PHE A 175 -0.60 -8.24 10.44
N MET A 176 -1.86 -8.59 10.18
CA MET A 176 -2.35 -9.97 10.14
C MET A 176 -2.43 -10.44 8.69
N TRP A 177 -1.72 -11.51 8.36
CA TRP A 177 -1.63 -12.08 7.01
C TRP A 177 -2.04 -13.55 7.03
N ASP A 178 -2.88 -13.97 6.08
CA ASP A 178 -3.41 -15.34 6.05
C ASP A 178 -2.32 -16.33 5.61
N SER A 179 -1.41 -15.90 4.75
CA SER A 179 -0.29 -16.70 4.24
C SER A 179 0.95 -16.68 5.13
N GLY A 180 0.89 -15.99 6.28
CA GLY A 180 2.04 -15.65 7.09
C GLY A 180 2.75 -14.35 6.67
N PRO A 181 3.37 -13.64 7.62
CA PRO A 181 4.07 -12.37 7.40
C PRO A 181 5.50 -12.57 6.86
N GLY A 182 6.02 -11.56 6.17
CA GLY A 182 7.46 -11.34 6.01
C GLY A 182 8.08 -10.67 7.24
N PRO A 183 9.34 -10.20 7.15
CA PRO A 183 10.00 -9.45 8.22
C PRO A 183 9.23 -8.19 8.66
N GLY A 184 9.53 -7.68 9.86
CA GLY A 184 9.05 -6.36 10.30
C GLY A 184 9.84 -5.22 9.69
N VAL A 185 9.24 -4.04 9.63
CA VAL A 185 9.89 -2.78 9.24
C VAL A 185 9.98 -1.88 10.47
N GLU A 186 11.19 -1.39 10.77
CA GLU A 186 11.44 -0.44 11.84
C GLU A 186 11.89 0.90 11.25
N ILE A 187 11.29 1.98 11.75
CA ILE A 187 11.48 3.35 11.29
C ILE A 187 11.92 4.17 12.50
N MET A 188 13.15 4.67 12.45
CA MET A 188 13.66 5.57 13.47
C MET A 188 13.34 7.01 13.09
N TYR A 189 12.55 7.70 13.92
CA TYR A 189 12.27 9.11 13.74
C TYR A 189 13.17 9.94 14.65
N THR A 190 13.95 10.81 14.02
CA THR A 190 14.63 11.90 14.72
C THR A 190 13.84 13.18 14.44
N PRO A 191 13.25 13.83 15.46
CA PRO A 191 12.64 15.14 15.24
C PRO A 191 13.67 16.07 14.62
N GLY A 192 13.35 16.70 13.49
CA GLY A 192 14.15 17.82 13.01
C GLY A 192 14.18 18.88 14.10
N GLU A 193 15.37 19.39 14.44
CA GLU A 193 15.50 20.58 15.27
C GLU A 193 14.68 21.68 14.58
N GLY A 194 13.62 22.13 15.25
CA GLY A 194 12.75 23.17 14.72
C GLY A 194 13.56 24.41 14.41
N ALA A 195 13.45 24.89 13.17
CA ALA A 195 13.77 26.27 12.81
C ALA A 195 12.58 27.18 13.10
#